data_AF-A0A2D7N9Z3-F1
#
_entry.id   AF-A0A2D7N9Z3-F1
#
_cell.length_a   1.000
_cell.length_b   1.000
_cell.length_c   1.000
_cell.angle_alpha   90.00
_cell.angle_beta   90.00
_cell.angle_gamma   90.00
#
_symmetry.space_group_name_H-M   'P 1'
#
loop_
_entity.id
_entity.type
_entity.pdbx_description
1 polymer ?
#
loop_
_entity_poly.entity_id
_entity_poly.type
_entity_poly.pdbx_seq_one_letter_code
_entity_poly.pdbx_strand_id
1 'polypeptide(L)' 'MVDLAMERVLKWQLMPRLMMLAVTILTYQAVHWFMSLPDPSIQQSGLVSICMGALTGCFAVWLNNERDK' A
#
# COMPACT_ATOMS: atom_id res chain seq x y z
N MET A 1 -21.78 -14.17 -16.65
CA MET A 1 -21.85 -14.15 -15.16
C MET A 1 -20.57 -13.65 -14.48
N VAL A 2 -19.54 -13.26 -15.22
CA VAL A 2 -18.31 -12.63 -14.68
C VAL A 2 -18.36 -11.10 -14.79
N ASP A 3 -19.14 -10.59 -15.75
CA ASP A 3 -19.25 -9.16 -16.06
C ASP A 3 -19.90 -8.34 -14.93
N LEU A 4 -20.90 -8.91 -14.24
CA LEU A 4 -21.60 -8.24 -13.13
C LEU A 4 -20.75 -8.08 -11.86
N ALA A 5 -19.76 -8.97 -11.66
CA ALA A 5 -18.83 -8.87 -10.54
C ALA A 5 -17.83 -7.73 -10.76
N MET A 6 -17.29 -7.62 -11.98
CA MET A 6 -16.37 -6.54 -12.35
C MET A 6 -17.02 -5.16 -12.30
N GLU A 7 -18.26 -5.02 -12.76
CA GLU A 7 -18.98 -3.74 -12.70
C GLU A 7 -19.30 -3.27 -11.27
N ARG A 8 -19.59 -4.19 -10.34
CA ARG A 8 -19.87 -3.84 -8.93
C ARG A 8 -18.60 -3.49 -8.15
N VAL A 9 -17.47 -4.13 -8.44
CA VAL A 9 -16.17 -3.79 -7.84
C VAL A 9 -15.65 -2.45 -8.37
N LEU A 10 -15.89 -2.12 -9.65
CA LEU A 10 -15.59 -0.79 -10.20
C LEU A 10 -16.50 0.32 -9.64
N LYS A 11 -17.81 0.08 -9.49
CA LYS A 11 -18.79 1.09 -9.02
C LYS A 11 -18.56 1.59 -7.60
N TRP A 12 -17.86 0.83 -6.75
CA TRP A 12 -17.73 1.15 -5.32
C TRP A 12 -16.38 1.72 -4.91
N GLN A 13 -15.44 1.92 -5.85
CA GLN A 13 -14.04 2.25 -5.53
C GLN A 13 -13.46 1.37 -4.41
N LEU A 14 -13.89 0.11 -4.37
CA LEU A 14 -13.43 -0.85 -3.38
C LEU A 14 -11.98 -1.27 -3.67
N MET A 15 -11.59 -1.30 -4.95
CA MET A 15 -10.22 -1.58 -5.40
C MET A 15 -9.16 -0.66 -4.76
N PRO A 16 -9.26 0.68 -4.86
CA PRO A 16 -8.26 1.57 -4.24
C PRO A 16 -8.25 1.48 -2.71
N ARG A 17 -9.41 1.28 -2.05
CA ARG A 17 -9.46 1.09 -0.58
C ARG A 17 -8.81 -0.24 -0.13
N LEU A 18 -9.05 -1.33 -0.87
CA LEU A 18 -8.38 -2.61 -0.62
C LEU A 18 -6.87 -2.54 -0.89
N MET A 19 -6.46 -1.83 -1.94
CA MET A 19 -5.04 -1.58 -2.22
C MET A 19 -4.36 -0.82 -1.08
N MET A 20 -5.02 0.19 -0.51
CA MET A 20 -4.49 0.93 0.63
C MET A 20 -4.30 0.03 1.86
N LEU A 21 -5.28 -0.82 2.14
CA LEU A 21 -5.22 -1.79 3.24
C LEU A 21 -4.08 -2.81 3.03
N ALA A 22 -3.94 -3.33 1.80
CA ALA A 22 -2.85 -4.24 1.43
C ALA A 22 -1.47 -3.58 1.56
N VAL A 23 -1.34 -2.34 1.10
CA VAL A 23 -0.11 -1.55 1.18
C VAL A 23 0.27 -1.26 2.64
N THR A 24 -0.68 -0.92 3.52
CA THR A 24 -0.43 -0.77 4.96
C THR A 24 0.07 -2.07 5.61
N ILE A 25 -0.54 -3.21 5.28
CA ILE A 25 -0.11 -4.52 5.81
C ILE A 25 1.30 -4.88 5.35
N LEU A 26 1.61 -4.64 4.07
CA LEU A 26 2.93 -4.91 3.50
C LEU A 26 4.02 -4.05 4.15
N THR A 27 3.75 -2.76 4.36
CA THR A 27 4.71 -1.86 5.01
C THR A 27 4.91 -2.23 6.49
N TYR A 28 3.83 -2.61 7.20
CA TYR A 28 3.94 -3.13 8.55
C TYR A 28 4.80 -4.39 8.61
N GLN A 29 4.58 -5.35 7.70
CA GLN A 29 5.42 -6.55 7.61
C GLN A 29 6.87 -6.23 7.31
N ALA A 30 7.16 -5.28 6.40
CA ALA A 30 8.53 -4.90 6.07
C ALA A 30 9.28 -4.29 7.27
N VAL A 31 8.60 -3.42 8.04
CA VAL A 31 9.17 -2.84 9.27
C VAL A 31 9.35 -3.89 10.35
N HIS A 32 8.35 -4.75 10.57
CA HIS A 32 8.42 -5.80 11.57
C HIS A 32 9.49 -6.84 11.24
N TRP A 33 9.63 -7.21 9.96
CA TRP A 33 10.73 -8.03 9.48
C TRP A 33 12.07 -7.36 9.81
N PHE A 34 12.25 -6.09 9.44
CA PHE A 34 13.50 -5.35 9.70
C PHE A 34 13.87 -5.29 11.18
N MET A 35 12.90 -5.07 12.07
CA MET A 35 13.12 -5.07 13.52
C MET A 35 13.42 -6.47 14.09
N SER A 36 13.05 -7.54 13.39
CA SER A 36 13.33 -8.91 13.82
C SER A 36 14.73 -9.41 13.47
N LEU A 37 15.51 -8.66 12.67
CA LEU A 37 16.86 -9.09 12.29
C LEU A 37 17.84 -8.96 13.47
N PRO A 38 18.66 -9.99 13.73
CA PRO A 38 19.67 -9.94 14.79
C PRO A 38 20.83 -8.98 14.49
N ASP A 39 21.13 -8.71 13.22
CA ASP A 39 22.13 -7.72 12.78
C ASP A 39 21.58 -6.92 11.59
N PRO A 40 20.88 -5.79 11.84
CA PRO A 40 20.26 -5.00 10.80
C PRO A 40 21.30 -4.15 10.05
N SER A 41 21.41 -4.36 8.72
CA SER A 41 22.34 -3.59 7.87
C SER A 41 21.74 -2.25 7.40
N ILE A 42 22.61 -1.29 7.10
CA ILE A 42 22.22 0.01 6.52
C ILE A 42 21.49 -0.19 5.18
N GLN A 43 21.93 -1.14 4.37
CA GLN A 43 21.33 -1.46 3.07
C GLN A 43 19.87 -1.92 3.22
N GLN A 44 19.58 -2.76 4.22
CA GLN A 44 18.21 -3.21 4.51
C GLN A 44 17.32 -2.08 5.03
N SER A 45 17.88 -1.17 5.83
CA SER A 45 17.15 0.02 6.29
C SER A 45 16.75 0.93 5.11
N GLY A 46 17.61 1.04 4.10
CA GLY A 46 17.33 1.75 2.84
C GLY A 46 16.15 1.15 2.08
N LEU A 47 16.08 -0.18 1.97
CA LEU A 47 14.95 -0.86 1.32
C LEU A 47 13.62 -0.58 2.06
N VAL A 48 13.61 -0.67 3.39
CA VAL A 48 12.41 -0.37 4.20
C VAL A 48 11.98 1.09 4.03
N SER A 49 12.94 2.02 3.96
CA SER A 49 12.68 3.44 3.72
C SER A 49 12.04 3.70 2.36
N ILE A 50 12.54 3.06 1.29
CA ILE A 50 11.95 3.17 -0.06
C ILE A 50 10.51 2.65 -0.06
N CYS A 51 10.26 1.50 0.58
CA CYS A 51 8.91 0.95 0.69
C CYS A 51 7.95 1.88 1.45
N MET A 52 8.40 2.52 2.53
CA MET A 52 7.61 3.52 3.26
C MET A 52 7.37 4.80 2.44
N GLY A 53 8.39 5.27 1.70
CA GLY A 53 8.27 6.43 0.81
C GLY A 53 7.28 6.21 -0.34
N ALA A 54 7.31 5.01 -0.95
CA ALA A 54 6.37 4.62 -1.99
C ALA A 54 4.91 4.61 -1.48
N LEU A 55 4.69 4.19 -0.23
CA LEU A 55 3.37 4.22 0.42
C LEU A 55 2.82 5.64 0.52
N THR A 56 3.64 6.62 0.90
CA THR A 56 3.23 8.04 0.93
C THR A 56 2.85 8.55 -0.46
N GLY A 57 3.59 8.15 -1.50
CA GLY A 57 3.26 8.48 -2.89
C GLY A 57 1.90 7.91 -3.32
N CYS A 58 1.62 6.65 -3.02
CA CYS A 58 0.31 6.03 -3.29
C CYS A 58 -0.83 6.72 -2.53
N PHE A 59 -0.61 7.06 -1.26
CA PHE A 59 -1.57 7.79 -0.43
C PHE A 59 -1.87 9.19 -1.00
N ALA A 60 -0.83 9.91 -1.45
CA ALA A 60 -0.98 11.25 -2.03
C ALA A 60 -1.78 11.22 -3.33
N VAL A 61 -1.50 10.26 -4.23
CA VAL A 61 -2.27 10.07 -5.48
C VAL A 61 -3.73 9.74 -5.16
N TRP A 62 -3.98 8.91 -4.14
CA TRP A 62 -5.33 8.55 -3.73
C TRP A 62 -6.11 9.73 -3.14
N LEU A 63 -5.54 10.48 -2.20
CA LEU A 63 -6.14 11.70 -1.62
C LEU A 63 -6.48 12.73 -2.70
N ASN A 64 -5.63 12.87 -3.71
CA ASN A 64 -5.87 13.79 -4.82
C ASN A 64 -7.05 13.33 -5.71
N ASN A 65 -7.25 12.01 -5.85
CA ASN A 65 -8.36 11.41 -6.59
C ASN A 65 -9.69 11.47 -5.82
N GLU A 66 -9.67 11.45 -4.48
CA GLU A 66 -10.88 11.73 -3.68
C GLU A 66 -11.29 13.20 -3.70
N ARG A 67 -10.34 14.13 -3.89
CA ARG A 67 -10.64 15.57 -3.96
C ARG A 67 -11.36 15.99 -5.25
N ASP A 68 -11.27 15.18 -6.31
CA ASP A 68 -11.92 15.41 -7.61
C ASP A 68 -13.35 14.82 -7.69
N LYS A 69 -13.88 14.27 -6.59
CA LYS A 69 -15.28 13.84 -6.44
C LYS A 69 -16.08 14.79 -5.57
#